data_AF-A0A9E4X4D2-F1
#
_entry.id   AF-A0A9E4X4D2-F1
#
_cell.length_a   1.000
_cell.length_b   1.000
_cell.length_c   1.000
_cell.angle_alpha   90.00
_cell.angle_beta   90.00
_cell.angle_gamma   90.00
#
_symmetry.space_group_name_H-M   'P 1'
#
loop_
_entity.id
_entity.type
_entity.pdbx_description
1 polymer ?
#
loop_
_entity_poly.entity_id
_entity_poly.type
_entity_poly.pdbx_seq_one_letter_code
_entity_poly.pdbx_strand_id
1 'polypeptide(L)'
;MATSWMHSLAVCFDKTRSEFPGEKLLLLTDIDGAIIDMRHLILQLLWACDREHSTSYFERLRLEDIDVHENDVELLLEELKLSKRARKKILAWFLEKRWSPEAIHDMQRPFEGVLEMVRWFQLQPNTYVGLVTGRPETLREATLKSLNQIGKPYRVHFDDDMLFMNQGDWEDGVPQVKVAGLRHFQERGYHVFAFIDNEPDNLKALAKADPESGMLLLHANTIYQSRRVPRGTVRGKHYRLADLIPHENALPSHVQLAWHGVNDDANMRQFLASDVRWAEVDVQMDREGVEAILRHDSFANAPMLADERWLTLKSALKKIKKHGRAIKLDLKAGDLVLDSALELVEKLEFDDEDLWFNANVEALKEQGFRRLSTARPKSILQAPIDFLRPLMLATPERAHETLEMLVGWGINRFSISWKEPDLRKLFDQVDQWGYEVNIY
;
A
#
# COMPACT_ATOMS: atom_id res chain seq x y z
N MET A 1 -19.25 -12.34 13.05
CA MET A 1 -18.08 -11.45 13.24
C MET A 1 -18.47 -10.07 12.74
N ALA A 2 -18.15 -9.00 13.46
CA ALA A 2 -18.45 -7.64 12.97
C ALA A 2 -17.62 -7.41 11.69
N THR A 3 -18.29 -7.10 10.59
CA THR A 3 -17.65 -6.83 9.30
C THR A 3 -16.70 -5.64 9.46
N SER A 4 -15.44 -5.78 9.02
CA SER A 4 -14.47 -4.68 9.03
C SER A 4 -15.01 -3.51 8.21
N TRP A 5 -14.76 -2.28 8.66
CA TRP A 5 -15.19 -1.08 7.92
C TRP A 5 -14.51 -0.98 6.54
N MET A 6 -13.27 -1.48 6.41
CA MET A 6 -12.55 -1.57 5.14
C MET A 6 -13.21 -2.57 4.20
N HIS A 7 -13.73 -3.69 4.73
CA HIS A 7 -14.50 -4.64 3.93
C HIS A 7 -15.84 -4.03 3.48
N SER A 8 -16.48 -3.23 4.34
CA SER A 8 -17.72 -2.52 3.97
C SER A 8 -17.45 -1.50 2.85
N LEU A 9 -16.31 -0.80 2.93
CA LEU A 9 -15.84 0.09 1.88
C LEU A 9 -15.54 -0.65 0.56
N ALA A 10 -14.88 -1.81 0.62
CA ALA A 10 -14.62 -2.66 -0.55
C ALA A 10 -15.92 -3.09 -1.24
N VAL A 11 -16.88 -3.64 -0.46
CA VAL A 11 -18.17 -4.09 -0.97
C VAL A 11 -18.96 -2.93 -1.57
N CYS A 12 -18.95 -1.76 -0.93
CA CYS A 12 -19.60 -0.58 -1.47
C CYS A 12 -18.98 -0.16 -2.81
N PHE A 13 -17.64 -0.09 -2.88
CA PHE A 13 -16.94 0.26 -4.10
C PHE A 13 -17.22 -0.71 -5.25
N ASP A 14 -17.14 -2.02 -5.01
CA ASP A 14 -17.40 -3.05 -6.02
C ASP A 14 -18.84 -3.02 -6.52
N LYS A 15 -19.80 -2.78 -5.61
CA LYS A 15 -21.21 -2.60 -5.96
C LYS A 15 -21.39 -1.37 -6.84
N THR A 16 -20.90 -0.21 -6.41
CA THR A 16 -21.05 1.06 -7.16
C THR A 16 -20.38 0.97 -8.52
N ARG A 17 -19.18 0.40 -8.61
CA ARG A 17 -18.47 0.19 -9.89
C ARG A 17 -19.27 -0.67 -10.87
N SER A 18 -20.02 -1.64 -10.35
CA SER A 18 -20.87 -2.52 -11.17
C SER A 18 -22.18 -1.84 -11.59
N GLU A 19 -22.75 -1.01 -10.72
CA GLU A 19 -24.01 -0.28 -10.98
C GLU A 19 -23.81 0.94 -11.90
N PHE A 20 -22.66 1.61 -11.81
CA PHE A 20 -22.33 2.84 -12.54
C PHE A 20 -21.06 2.69 -13.38
N PRO A 21 -21.03 1.76 -14.37
CA PRO A 21 -19.83 1.51 -15.15
C PRO A 21 -19.44 2.74 -15.99
N GLY A 22 -18.20 3.20 -15.82
CA GLY A 22 -17.66 4.33 -16.57
C GLY A 22 -17.90 5.72 -15.95
N GLU A 23 -18.66 5.82 -14.86
CA GLU A 23 -18.75 7.08 -14.09
C GLU A 23 -17.44 7.36 -13.33
N LYS A 24 -17.23 8.63 -12.98
CA LYS A 24 -16.09 9.07 -12.16
C LYS A 24 -16.40 8.80 -10.69
N LEU A 25 -15.93 7.68 -10.16
CA LEU A 25 -16.17 7.30 -8.76
C LEU A 25 -15.27 8.11 -7.83
N LEU A 26 -15.83 8.63 -6.74
CA LEU A 26 -15.10 9.46 -5.78
C LEU A 26 -15.26 8.96 -4.34
N LEU A 27 -14.13 8.69 -3.69
CA LEU A 27 -14.04 8.55 -2.25
C LEU A 27 -13.73 9.93 -1.66
N LEU A 28 -14.62 10.46 -0.82
CA LEU A 28 -14.34 11.68 -0.05
C LEU A 28 -13.81 11.34 1.34
N THR A 29 -12.82 12.10 1.81
CA THR A 29 -12.28 11.94 3.17
C THR A 29 -11.94 13.28 3.78
N ASP A 30 -12.14 13.39 5.09
CA ASP A 30 -11.48 14.44 5.86
C ASP A 30 -9.96 14.23 5.90
N ILE A 31 -9.25 15.30 6.25
CA ILE A 31 -7.81 15.30 6.50
C ILE A 31 -7.55 15.00 7.98
N ASP A 32 -8.06 15.85 8.87
CA ASP A 32 -7.74 15.79 10.29
C ASP A 32 -8.55 14.68 10.97
N GLY A 33 -7.90 13.81 11.74
CA GLY A 33 -8.56 12.68 12.41
C GLY A 33 -8.94 11.51 11.51
N ALA A 34 -8.86 11.65 10.18
CA ALA A 34 -9.08 10.58 9.20
C ALA A 34 -7.80 10.19 8.44
N ILE A 35 -7.08 11.14 7.85
CA ILE A 35 -5.75 10.89 7.25
C ILE A 35 -4.67 11.15 8.28
N ILE A 36 -4.69 12.33 8.89
CA ILE A 36 -3.68 12.80 9.83
C ILE A 36 -4.09 12.49 11.26
N ASP A 37 -3.19 11.85 11.99
CA ASP A 37 -3.34 11.61 13.42
C ASP A 37 -2.92 12.85 14.22
N MET A 38 -3.92 13.62 14.63
CA MET A 38 -3.76 14.89 15.34
C MET A 38 -3.10 14.74 16.72
N ARG A 39 -3.03 13.54 17.29
CA ARG A 39 -2.31 13.29 18.54
C ARG A 39 -0.83 13.62 18.42
N HIS A 40 -0.24 13.37 17.25
CA HIS A 40 1.16 13.70 17.01
C HIS A 40 1.39 15.22 17.04
N LEU A 41 0.48 15.98 16.43
CA LEU A 41 0.52 17.44 16.46
C LEU A 41 0.46 17.95 17.90
N ILE A 42 -0.52 17.47 18.67
CA ILE A 42 -0.71 17.84 20.08
C ILE A 42 0.56 17.54 20.88
N LEU A 43 1.07 16.31 20.79
CA LEU A 43 2.27 15.89 21.53
C LEU A 43 3.49 16.76 21.20
N GLN A 44 3.77 16.96 19.92
CA GLN A 44 4.95 17.71 19.48
C GLN A 44 4.89 19.19 19.87
N LEU A 45 3.70 19.80 19.79
CA LEU A 45 3.51 21.19 20.22
C LEU A 45 3.66 21.34 21.74
N LEU A 46 3.11 20.41 22.53
CA LEU A 46 3.28 20.46 23.98
C LEU A 46 4.76 20.29 24.38
N TRP A 47 5.50 19.39 23.74
CA TRP A 47 6.95 19.29 23.92
C TRP A 47 7.71 20.55 23.46
N ALA A 48 7.29 21.17 22.36
CA ALA A 48 7.88 22.43 21.90
C ALA A 48 7.62 23.57 22.88
N CYS A 49 6.43 23.62 23.48
CA CYS A 49 6.07 24.58 24.53
C CYS A 49 6.99 24.46 25.74
N ASP A 50 7.26 23.23 26.19
CA ASP A 50 8.21 22.96 27.28
C ASP A 50 9.61 23.46 26.95
N ARG A 51 10.11 23.19 25.74
CA ARG A 51 11.42 23.69 25.29
C ARG A 51 11.48 25.20 25.26
N GLU A 52 10.47 25.86 24.70
CA GLU A 52 10.44 27.32 24.55
C GLU A 52 10.30 28.03 25.90
N HIS A 53 9.56 27.46 26.84
CA HIS A 53 9.35 28.04 28.17
C HIS A 53 10.29 27.50 29.24
N SER A 54 11.21 26.61 28.89
CA SER A 54 12.12 25.94 29.83
C SER A 54 11.36 25.27 30.98
N THR A 55 10.28 24.57 30.64
CA THR A 55 9.47 23.77 31.57
C THR A 55 9.58 22.28 31.23
N SER A 56 9.07 21.44 32.12
CA SER A 56 9.13 19.97 32.02
C SER A 56 7.76 19.32 32.26
N TYR A 57 6.67 20.03 31.91
CA TYR A 57 5.31 19.58 32.17
C TYR A 57 4.94 18.30 31.39
N PHE A 58 5.55 18.09 30.23
CA PHE A 58 5.15 17.09 29.24
C PHE A 58 6.25 16.06 28.97
N GLU A 59 7.34 16.03 29.75
CA GLU A 59 8.47 15.08 29.57
C GLU A 59 8.02 13.61 29.56
N ARG A 60 6.93 13.29 30.26
CA ARG A 60 6.38 11.93 30.35
C ARG A 60 5.16 11.69 29.48
N LEU A 61 4.66 12.73 28.81
CA LEU A 61 3.48 12.61 27.94
C LEU A 61 3.83 11.73 26.75
N ARG A 62 2.98 10.74 26.48
CA ARG A 62 3.08 9.84 25.34
C ARG A 62 1.86 10.03 24.43
N LEU A 63 1.95 9.50 23.22
CA LEU A 63 0.86 9.56 22.25
C LEU A 63 -0.41 8.86 22.76
N GLU A 64 -0.26 7.77 23.51
CA GLU A 64 -1.34 6.98 24.11
C GLU A 64 -2.09 7.72 25.23
N ASP A 65 -1.47 8.76 25.81
CA ASP A 65 -2.09 9.61 26.84
C ASP A 65 -2.97 10.72 26.23
N ILE A 66 -3.02 10.83 24.90
CA ILE A 66 -3.79 11.86 24.20
C ILE A 66 -5.05 11.22 23.62
N ASP A 67 -6.19 11.52 24.25
CA ASP A 67 -7.53 11.09 23.84
C ASP A 67 -8.49 12.26 23.56
N VAL A 68 -7.97 13.49 23.58
CA VAL A 68 -8.73 14.73 23.33
C VAL A 68 -8.52 15.27 21.91
N HIS A 69 -9.55 15.92 21.37
CA HIS A 69 -9.49 16.64 20.09
C HIS A 69 -8.53 17.84 20.20
N GLU A 70 -7.94 18.29 19.08
CA GLU A 70 -7.03 19.44 19.06
C GLU A 70 -7.68 20.77 19.48
N ASN A 71 -9.02 20.80 19.54
CA ASN A 71 -9.80 21.93 20.04
C ASN A 71 -10.06 21.84 21.55
N ASP A 72 -9.88 20.65 22.15
CA ASP A 72 -10.19 20.34 23.55
C ASP A 72 -8.94 20.09 24.40
N VAL A 73 -7.77 20.57 23.94
CA VAL A 73 -6.48 20.41 24.63
C VAL A 73 -6.51 20.94 26.07
N GLU A 74 -7.38 21.91 26.38
CA GLU A 74 -7.57 22.38 27.76
C GLU A 74 -7.91 21.22 28.72
N LEU A 75 -8.77 20.27 28.29
CA LEU A 75 -9.15 19.11 29.10
C LEU A 75 -7.94 18.23 29.45
N LEU A 76 -7.08 17.94 28.47
CA LEU A 76 -5.83 17.22 28.69
C LEU A 76 -4.93 17.96 29.70
N LEU A 77 -4.82 19.28 29.58
CA LEU A 77 -4.05 20.08 30.55
C LEU A 77 -4.66 20.03 31.97
N GLU A 78 -5.99 19.89 32.08
CA GLU A 78 -6.66 19.69 33.37
C GLU A 78 -6.33 18.32 33.97
N GLU A 79 -6.36 17.27 33.17
CA GLU A 79 -6.08 15.89 33.59
C GLU A 79 -4.61 15.70 34.02
N LEU A 80 -3.69 16.40 33.36
CA LEU A 80 -2.28 16.50 33.77
C LEU A 80 -2.07 17.30 35.07
N LYS A 81 -3.15 17.79 35.70
CA LYS A 81 -3.15 18.51 36.99
C LYS A 81 -2.28 19.76 37.00
N LEU A 82 -2.16 20.42 35.84
CA LEU A 82 -1.44 21.69 35.73
C LEU A 82 -2.18 22.83 36.44
N SER A 83 -1.42 23.76 37.02
CA SER A 83 -2.02 24.93 37.67
C SER A 83 -2.82 25.77 36.66
N LYS A 84 -3.93 26.39 37.09
CA LYS A 84 -4.78 27.24 36.23
C LYS A 84 -3.98 28.31 35.47
N ARG A 85 -2.95 28.88 36.10
CA ARG A 85 -2.06 29.87 35.47
C ARG A 85 -1.23 29.25 34.34
N ALA A 86 -0.66 28.06 34.56
CA ALA A 86 0.10 27.34 33.54
C ALA A 86 -0.80 26.95 32.36
N ARG A 87 -1.98 26.36 32.65
CA ARG A 87 -2.95 25.94 31.61
C ARG A 87 -3.31 27.09 30.68
N LYS A 88 -3.67 28.26 31.22
CA LYS A 88 -4.02 29.44 30.41
C LYS A 88 -2.86 29.88 29.50
N LYS A 89 -1.63 29.89 30.00
CA LYS A 89 -0.44 30.28 29.22
C LYS A 89 -0.18 29.28 28.09
N ILE A 90 -0.18 27.99 28.42
CA ILE A 90 0.08 26.90 27.47
C ILE A 90 -1.01 26.85 26.39
N LEU A 91 -2.28 26.95 26.77
CA LEU A 91 -3.40 26.93 25.83
C LEU A 91 -3.33 28.10 24.84
N ALA A 92 -3.03 29.32 25.32
CA ALA A 92 -2.87 30.47 24.45
C ALA A 92 -1.74 30.28 23.43
N TRP A 93 -0.59 29.77 23.88
CA TRP A 93 0.54 29.45 22.99
C TRP A 93 0.19 28.33 22.01
N PHE A 94 -0.49 27.27 22.47
CA PHE A 94 -0.90 26.15 21.63
C PHE A 94 -1.83 26.60 20.50
N LEU A 95 -2.85 27.40 20.82
CA LEU A 95 -3.81 27.92 19.83
C LEU A 95 -3.14 28.83 18.80
N GLU A 96 -2.12 29.59 19.20
CA GLU A 96 -1.32 30.42 18.28
C GLU A 96 -0.47 29.56 17.32
N LYS A 97 0.11 28.46 17.81
CA LYS A 97 1.09 27.65 17.05
C LYS A 97 0.50 26.50 16.26
N ARG A 98 -0.67 25.97 16.62
CA ARG A 98 -1.17 24.68 16.08
C ARG A 98 -1.34 24.60 14.56
N TRP A 99 -1.50 25.75 13.92
CA TRP A 99 -1.65 25.86 12.46
C TRP A 99 -0.53 26.65 11.79
N SER A 100 0.61 26.79 12.46
CA SER A 100 1.79 27.38 11.82
C SER A 100 2.30 26.46 10.70
N PRO A 101 2.97 27.00 9.67
CA PRO A 101 3.55 26.19 8.61
C PRO A 101 4.45 25.06 9.12
N GLU A 102 5.23 25.32 10.17
CA GLU A 102 6.09 24.34 10.83
C GLU A 102 5.28 23.20 11.47
N ALA A 103 4.18 23.54 12.15
CA ALA A 103 3.30 22.56 12.78
C ALA A 103 2.61 21.67 11.72
N ILE A 104 2.16 22.27 10.61
CA ILE A 104 1.52 21.54 9.50
C ILE A 104 2.52 20.61 8.79
N HIS A 105 3.77 21.03 8.63
CA HIS A 105 4.78 20.29 7.87
C HIS A 105 5.51 19.22 8.70
N ASP A 106 5.94 19.55 9.92
CA ASP A 106 6.89 18.72 10.68
C ASP A 106 6.22 17.85 11.76
N MET A 107 5.05 18.25 12.24
CA MET A 107 4.42 17.66 13.43
C MET A 107 3.24 16.73 13.12
N GLN A 108 2.90 16.55 11.85
CA GLN A 108 1.82 15.69 11.40
C GLN A 108 2.33 14.30 11.01
N ARG A 109 1.51 13.27 11.28
CA ARG A 109 1.76 11.89 10.88
C ARG A 109 0.45 11.26 10.39
N PRO A 110 0.49 10.46 9.31
CA PRO A 110 -0.70 9.77 8.84
C PRO A 110 -1.06 8.59 9.75
N PHE A 111 -2.32 8.20 9.80
CA PHE A 111 -2.72 6.91 10.39
C PHE A 111 -2.12 5.74 9.59
N GLU A 112 -1.75 4.67 10.29
CA GLU A 112 -1.22 3.46 9.66
C GLU A 112 -2.22 2.86 8.66
N GLY A 113 -1.77 2.61 7.43
CA GLY A 113 -2.55 2.02 6.35
C GLY A 113 -3.39 3.00 5.52
N VAL A 114 -3.53 4.27 5.94
CA VAL A 114 -4.43 5.21 5.24
C VAL A 114 -3.89 5.61 3.88
N LEU A 115 -2.57 5.77 3.73
CA LEU A 115 -1.97 6.16 2.46
C LEU A 115 -1.97 5.01 1.46
N GLU A 116 -1.86 3.77 1.95
CA GLU A 116 -2.03 2.56 1.14
C GLU A 116 -3.47 2.43 0.63
N MET A 117 -4.46 2.73 1.48
CA MET A 117 -5.86 2.83 1.04
C MET A 117 -6.04 3.92 -0.02
N VAL A 118 -5.51 5.13 0.20
CA VAL A 118 -5.60 6.22 -0.79
C VAL A 118 -4.95 5.80 -2.10
N ARG A 119 -3.73 5.26 -2.05
CA ARG A 119 -3.01 4.77 -3.22
C ARG A 119 -3.81 3.71 -3.96
N TRP A 120 -4.42 2.78 -3.23
CA TRP A 120 -5.25 1.73 -3.81
C TRP A 120 -6.36 2.31 -4.69
N PHE A 121 -7.13 3.27 -4.19
CA PHE A 121 -8.20 3.91 -4.97
C PHE A 121 -7.68 4.74 -6.13
N GLN A 122 -6.55 5.43 -5.97
CA GLN A 122 -5.89 6.17 -7.06
C GLN A 122 -5.39 5.27 -8.20
N LEU A 123 -5.18 3.98 -7.95
CA LEU A 123 -4.80 3.00 -8.97
C LEU A 123 -6.00 2.40 -9.70
N GLN A 124 -7.24 2.60 -9.22
CA GLN A 124 -8.42 2.03 -9.84
C GLN A 124 -8.88 2.87 -11.05
N PRO A 125 -9.37 2.24 -12.13
CA PRO A 125 -9.89 2.97 -13.28
C PRO A 125 -11.02 3.93 -12.92
N ASN A 126 -10.99 5.15 -13.47
CA ASN A 126 -12.00 6.20 -13.27
C ASN A 126 -12.37 6.46 -11.80
N THR A 127 -11.43 6.22 -10.88
CA THR A 127 -11.65 6.34 -9.44
C THR A 127 -10.70 7.39 -8.86
N TYR A 128 -11.24 8.20 -7.95
CA TYR A 128 -10.55 9.35 -7.41
C TYR A 128 -10.70 9.42 -5.89
N VAL A 129 -9.78 10.13 -5.24
CA VAL A 129 -9.84 10.44 -3.81
C VAL A 129 -9.86 11.95 -3.66
N GLY A 130 -10.94 12.47 -3.08
CA GLY A 130 -11.12 13.89 -2.80
C GLY A 130 -11.03 14.18 -1.30
N LEU A 131 -10.56 15.38 -0.98
CA LEU A 131 -10.39 15.87 0.37
C LEU A 131 -11.43 16.95 0.67
N VAL A 132 -12.13 16.83 1.80
CA VAL A 132 -13.05 17.87 2.29
C VAL A 132 -12.74 18.15 3.74
N THR A 133 -12.18 19.33 4.01
CA THR A 133 -11.64 19.68 5.34
C THR A 133 -12.26 20.97 5.91
N GLY A 134 -12.31 21.05 7.24
CA GLY A 134 -12.67 22.26 7.97
C GLY A 134 -11.56 23.32 8.02
N ARG A 135 -10.33 22.98 7.59
CA ARG A 135 -9.23 23.95 7.49
C ARG A 135 -9.62 25.11 6.55
N PRO A 136 -9.20 26.35 6.84
CA PRO A 136 -9.49 27.50 5.98
C PRO A 136 -8.69 27.44 4.67
N GLU A 137 -9.27 28.00 3.62
CA GLU A 137 -8.71 28.08 2.27
C GLU A 137 -7.32 28.74 2.25
N THR A 138 -7.04 29.65 3.19
CA THR A 138 -5.72 30.29 3.36
C THR A 138 -4.57 29.30 3.63
N LEU A 139 -4.88 28.07 4.04
CA LEU A 139 -3.90 27.00 4.28
C LEU A 139 -3.76 25.99 3.14
N ARG A 140 -4.41 26.22 1.99
CA ARG A 140 -4.41 25.28 0.85
C ARG A 140 -3.01 24.85 0.45
N GLU A 141 -2.13 25.80 0.14
CA GLU A 141 -0.77 25.50 -0.33
C GLU A 141 0.03 24.71 0.72
N ALA A 142 0.00 25.16 1.98
CA ALA A 142 0.72 24.48 3.07
C ALA A 142 0.18 23.06 3.33
N THR A 143 -1.15 22.89 3.26
CA THR A 143 -1.81 21.59 3.46
C THR A 143 -1.45 20.62 2.34
N LEU A 144 -1.60 21.02 1.07
CA LEU A 144 -1.26 20.17 -0.06
C LEU A 144 0.23 19.81 -0.08
N LYS A 145 1.10 20.78 0.19
CA LYS A 145 2.55 20.53 0.28
C LYS A 145 2.88 19.49 1.34
N SER A 146 2.33 19.63 2.54
CA SER A 146 2.53 18.68 3.64
C SER A 146 1.99 17.29 3.29
N LEU A 147 0.74 17.20 2.83
CA LEU A 147 0.13 15.91 2.47
C LEU A 147 0.87 15.20 1.33
N ASN A 148 1.29 15.93 0.30
CA ASN A 148 2.05 15.37 -0.80
C ASN A 148 3.46 14.93 -0.40
N GLN A 149 4.08 15.62 0.56
CA GLN A 149 5.36 15.19 1.13
C GLN A 149 5.21 13.92 1.97
N ILE A 150 4.16 13.83 2.79
CA ILE A 150 3.82 12.64 3.58
C ILE A 150 3.42 11.47 2.66
N GLY A 151 2.71 11.75 1.57
CA GLY A 151 2.23 10.79 0.58
C GLY A 151 3.30 10.28 -0.40
N LYS A 152 4.35 11.08 -0.67
CA LYS A 152 5.42 10.75 -1.62
C LYS A 152 6.01 9.35 -1.44
N PRO A 153 6.36 8.89 -0.23
CA PRO A 153 6.92 7.55 -0.05
C PRO A 153 5.95 6.43 -0.46
N TYR A 154 4.65 6.69 -0.50
CA TYR A 154 3.58 5.75 -0.88
C TYR A 154 3.10 5.97 -2.33
N ARG A 155 3.77 6.85 -3.09
CA ARG A 155 3.32 7.31 -4.42
C ARG A 155 1.89 7.86 -4.41
N VAL A 156 1.48 8.44 -3.28
CA VAL A 156 0.21 9.15 -3.15
C VAL A 156 0.42 10.60 -3.54
N HIS A 157 -0.49 11.11 -4.36
CA HIS A 157 -0.55 12.53 -4.72
C HIS A 157 -1.97 13.06 -4.55
N PHE A 158 -2.12 14.22 -3.92
CA PHE A 158 -3.38 14.94 -3.80
C PHE A 158 -3.33 16.17 -4.69
N ASP A 159 -4.19 16.16 -5.72
CA ASP A 159 -4.35 17.27 -6.65
C ASP A 159 -5.13 18.43 -6.00
N ASP A 160 -4.83 19.65 -6.44
CA ASP A 160 -5.53 20.85 -5.95
C ASP A 160 -7.03 20.83 -6.28
N ASP A 161 -7.39 20.34 -7.48
CA ASP A 161 -8.78 20.18 -7.93
C ASP A 161 -9.56 19.14 -7.11
N MET A 162 -8.85 18.30 -6.34
CA MET A 162 -9.41 17.29 -5.45
C MET A 162 -9.49 17.75 -4.00
N LEU A 163 -9.26 19.03 -3.72
CA LEU A 163 -9.31 19.60 -2.37
C LEU A 163 -10.38 20.69 -2.25
N PHE A 164 -11.37 20.44 -1.39
CA PHE A 164 -12.35 21.42 -0.95
C PHE A 164 -12.07 21.84 0.50
N MET A 165 -11.94 23.14 0.73
CA MET A 165 -11.65 23.71 2.05
C MET A 165 -12.70 24.75 2.46
N ASN A 166 -12.65 25.15 3.73
CA ASN A 166 -13.54 26.16 4.28
C ASN A 166 -13.19 27.55 3.71
N GLN A 167 -14.16 28.22 3.09
CA GLN A 167 -14.00 29.57 2.54
C GLN A 167 -14.07 30.68 3.62
N GLY A 168 -14.52 30.34 4.83
CA GLY A 168 -14.55 31.23 6.00
C GLY A 168 -13.33 31.08 6.90
N ASP A 169 -13.43 31.68 8.09
CA ASP A 169 -12.44 31.50 9.17
C ASP A 169 -12.61 30.14 9.87
N TRP A 170 -11.67 29.81 10.76
CA TRP A 170 -11.67 28.57 11.56
C TRP A 170 -13.00 28.31 12.27
N GLU A 171 -13.40 27.03 12.33
CA GLU A 171 -14.50 26.51 13.18
C GLU A 171 -15.93 27.01 12.86
N ASP A 172 -16.08 27.95 11.91
CA ASP A 172 -17.40 28.39 11.45
C ASP A 172 -18.04 27.36 10.50
N GLY A 173 -19.02 26.63 11.02
CA GLY A 173 -19.93 25.82 10.20
C GLY A 173 -19.27 24.65 9.47
N VAL A 174 -18.32 23.94 10.12
CA VAL A 174 -17.64 22.78 9.51
C VAL A 174 -18.63 21.76 8.92
N PRO A 175 -19.74 21.37 9.58
CA PRO A 175 -20.70 20.45 8.97
C PRO A 175 -21.29 20.97 7.64
N GLN A 176 -21.48 22.29 7.52
CA GLN A 176 -21.95 22.92 6.28
C GLN A 176 -20.86 22.91 5.20
N VAL A 177 -19.60 23.08 5.58
CA VAL A 177 -18.45 22.93 4.66
C VAL A 177 -18.41 21.51 4.09
N LYS A 178 -18.63 20.48 4.91
CA LYS A 178 -18.66 19.07 4.44
C LYS A 178 -19.76 18.84 3.42
N VAL A 179 -20.96 19.36 3.68
CA VAL A 179 -22.09 19.29 2.74
C VAL A 179 -21.81 20.09 1.46
N ALA A 180 -21.19 21.27 1.55
CA ALA A 180 -20.80 22.06 0.39
C ALA A 180 -19.75 21.34 -0.46
N GLY A 181 -18.77 20.69 0.15
CA GLY A 181 -17.76 19.90 -0.55
C GLY A 181 -18.36 18.70 -1.27
N LEU A 182 -19.27 17.97 -0.64
CA LEU A 182 -20.02 16.89 -1.29
C LEU A 182 -20.71 17.39 -2.58
N ARG A 183 -21.48 18.48 -2.47
CA ARG A 183 -22.20 19.07 -3.62
C ARG A 183 -21.24 19.56 -4.70
N HIS A 184 -20.15 20.22 -4.32
CA HIS A 184 -19.15 20.73 -5.23
C HIS A 184 -18.59 19.66 -6.18
N PHE A 185 -18.32 18.47 -5.65
CA PHE A 185 -17.84 17.34 -6.44
C PHE A 185 -18.96 16.66 -7.25
N GLN A 186 -20.15 16.51 -6.67
CA GLN A 186 -21.32 16.00 -7.43
C GLN A 186 -21.64 16.87 -8.65
N GLU A 187 -21.61 18.21 -8.50
CA GLU A 187 -21.82 19.17 -9.59
C GLU A 187 -20.74 19.10 -10.69
N ARG A 188 -19.55 18.57 -10.37
CA ARG A 188 -18.46 18.30 -11.33
C ARG A 188 -18.58 16.93 -12.00
N GLY A 189 -19.67 16.20 -11.75
CA GLY A 189 -19.96 14.90 -12.34
C GLY A 189 -19.25 13.74 -11.66
N TYR A 190 -18.83 13.89 -10.41
CA TYR A 190 -18.34 12.78 -9.61
C TYR A 190 -19.48 12.04 -8.93
N HIS A 191 -19.43 10.71 -8.97
CA HIS A 191 -20.28 9.84 -8.20
C HIS A 191 -19.62 9.54 -6.85
N VAL A 192 -20.06 10.22 -5.79
CA VAL A 192 -19.51 10.02 -4.45
C VAL A 192 -20.07 8.77 -3.82
N PHE A 193 -19.27 7.71 -3.74
CA PHE A 193 -19.72 6.40 -3.23
C PHE A 193 -19.50 6.24 -1.73
N ALA A 194 -18.52 6.95 -1.16
CA ALA A 194 -18.24 6.91 0.27
C ALA A 194 -17.65 8.22 0.80
N PHE A 195 -17.90 8.49 2.08
CA PHE A 195 -17.36 9.64 2.81
C PHE A 195 -16.76 9.18 4.16
N ILE A 196 -15.48 9.48 4.40
CA ILE A 196 -14.78 9.18 5.65
C ILE A 196 -14.60 10.48 6.46
N ASP A 197 -15.07 10.49 7.69
CA ASP A 197 -14.88 11.61 8.62
C ASP A 197 -14.77 11.07 10.06
N ASN A 198 -13.97 11.71 10.91
CA ASN A 198 -13.88 11.34 12.33
C ASN A 198 -14.99 11.98 13.16
N GLU A 199 -15.58 13.10 12.74
CA GLU A 199 -16.52 13.86 13.55
C GLU A 199 -17.97 13.47 13.26
N PRO A 200 -18.71 12.87 14.23
CA PRO A 200 -20.06 12.38 13.96
C PRO A 200 -21.08 13.44 13.53
N ASP A 201 -20.90 14.70 13.93
CA ASP A 201 -21.79 15.78 13.52
C ASP A 201 -21.66 16.12 12.03
N ASN A 202 -20.45 16.00 11.46
CA ASN A 202 -20.22 16.10 10.02
C ASN A 202 -20.99 15.01 9.27
N LEU A 203 -20.87 13.76 9.71
CA LEU A 203 -21.58 12.63 9.10
C LEU A 203 -23.11 12.78 9.20
N LYS A 204 -23.64 13.33 10.31
CA LYS A 204 -25.07 13.63 10.42
C LYS A 204 -25.53 14.69 9.42
N ALA A 205 -24.72 15.72 9.19
CA ALA A 205 -25.05 16.76 8.23
C ALA A 205 -25.10 16.19 6.80
N LEU A 206 -24.11 15.36 6.44
CA LEU A 206 -24.07 14.64 5.16
C LEU A 206 -25.29 13.73 4.98
N ALA A 207 -25.61 12.90 5.98
CA ALA A 207 -26.78 12.00 5.94
C ALA A 207 -28.11 12.73 5.75
N LYS A 208 -28.23 13.97 6.25
CA LYS A 208 -29.43 14.81 6.08
C LYS A 208 -29.46 15.52 4.73
N ALA A 209 -28.30 15.90 4.20
CA ALA A 209 -28.19 16.65 2.97
C ALA A 209 -28.45 15.80 1.73
N ASP A 210 -28.14 14.51 1.79
CA ASP A 210 -28.28 13.58 0.66
C ASP A 210 -28.71 12.16 1.10
N PRO A 211 -29.96 11.99 1.59
CA PRO A 211 -30.42 10.73 2.17
C PRO A 211 -30.60 9.59 1.16
N GLU A 212 -30.72 9.89 -0.13
CA GLU A 212 -31.03 8.92 -1.19
C GLU A 212 -29.80 8.56 -2.05
N SER A 213 -28.63 9.18 -1.81
CA SER A 213 -27.40 8.94 -2.59
C SER A 213 -26.90 7.49 -2.58
N GLY A 214 -27.29 6.70 -1.58
CA GLY A 214 -26.68 5.38 -1.35
C GLY A 214 -25.22 5.45 -0.91
N MET A 215 -24.69 6.65 -0.64
CA MET A 215 -23.31 6.88 -0.21
C MET A 215 -23.03 6.21 1.15
N LEU A 216 -21.93 5.47 1.23
CA LEU A 216 -21.47 4.88 2.47
C LEU A 216 -20.80 5.92 3.36
N LEU A 217 -21.39 6.17 4.54
CA LEU A 217 -20.77 6.99 5.57
C LEU A 217 -19.87 6.15 6.48
N LEU A 218 -18.60 6.52 6.55
CA LEU A 218 -17.57 5.86 7.35
C LEU A 218 -17.10 6.79 8.47
N HIS A 219 -17.23 6.33 9.70
CA HIS A 219 -16.74 7.04 10.87
C HIS A 219 -15.37 6.51 11.27
N ALA A 220 -14.34 7.34 11.04
CA ALA A 220 -13.00 7.11 11.56
C ALA A 220 -13.05 7.23 13.09
N ASN A 221 -13.13 6.10 13.79
CA ASN A 221 -13.27 6.03 15.23
C ASN A 221 -11.92 6.26 15.92
N THR A 222 -11.43 7.49 15.77
CA THR A 222 -10.18 8.00 16.31
C THR A 222 -10.50 8.94 17.49
N ILE A 223 -10.18 10.22 17.39
CA ILE A 223 -10.52 11.27 18.35
C ILE A 223 -11.54 12.19 17.70
N TYR A 224 -12.60 12.55 18.43
CA TYR A 224 -13.71 13.37 17.96
C TYR A 224 -14.46 13.99 19.13
N GLN A 225 -15.25 15.03 18.88
CA GLN A 225 -15.97 15.78 19.91
C GLN A 225 -17.36 15.19 20.17
N SER A 226 -18.09 14.80 19.12
CA SER A 226 -19.48 14.33 19.25
C SER A 226 -19.59 12.82 19.41
N ARG A 227 -20.53 12.32 20.23
CA ARG A 227 -20.59 10.87 20.55
C ARG A 227 -21.50 10.02 19.64
N ARG A 228 -22.53 10.62 19.03
CA ARG A 228 -23.58 9.88 18.29
C ARG A 228 -23.34 9.98 16.79
N VAL A 229 -23.28 8.86 16.07
CA VAL A 229 -23.23 8.80 14.60
C VAL A 229 -24.63 8.57 14.01
N PRO A 230 -24.89 8.92 12.74
CA PRO A 230 -26.15 8.60 12.10
C PRO A 230 -26.33 7.08 11.88
N ARG A 231 -27.58 6.66 11.65
CA ARG A 231 -27.90 5.25 11.40
C ARG A 231 -27.33 4.81 10.05
N GLY A 232 -26.76 3.61 9.99
CA GLY A 232 -26.14 3.06 8.77
C GLY A 232 -24.65 3.40 8.62
N THR A 233 -24.10 4.29 9.46
CA THR A 233 -22.66 4.56 9.49
C THR A 233 -21.87 3.35 9.97
N VAL A 234 -20.82 3.01 9.22
CA VAL A 234 -19.88 1.95 9.60
C VAL A 234 -18.67 2.59 10.30
N ARG A 235 -18.26 2.02 11.44
CA ARG A 235 -17.19 2.57 12.28
C ARG A 235 -15.94 1.70 12.18
N GLY A 236 -14.77 2.30 12.14
CA GLY A 236 -13.50 1.58 12.27
C GLY A 236 -12.32 2.49 12.58
N LYS A 237 -11.20 1.89 12.94
CA LYS A 237 -9.98 2.60 13.40
C LYS A 237 -8.69 2.13 12.71
N HIS A 238 -8.75 1.07 11.91
CA HIS A 238 -7.59 0.45 11.31
C HIS A 238 -7.79 0.33 9.80
N TYR A 239 -6.89 0.92 9.01
CA TYR A 239 -6.92 0.90 7.56
C TYR A 239 -6.20 -0.35 7.00
N ARG A 240 -6.68 -1.54 7.37
CA ARG A 240 -6.05 -2.79 6.93
C ARG A 240 -6.33 -3.01 5.45
N LEU A 241 -5.30 -2.88 4.61
CA LEU A 241 -5.41 -3.06 3.16
C LEU A 241 -5.92 -4.46 2.78
N ALA A 242 -5.54 -5.50 3.54
CA ALA A 242 -6.03 -6.87 3.32
C ALA A 242 -7.55 -7.01 3.47
N ASP A 243 -8.21 -6.14 4.24
CA ASP A 243 -9.67 -6.13 4.37
C ASP A 243 -10.32 -5.39 3.18
N LEU A 244 -9.56 -4.55 2.46
CA LEU A 244 -9.99 -3.79 1.28
C LEU A 244 -9.81 -4.58 -0.03
N ILE A 245 -8.84 -5.50 -0.06
CA ILE A 245 -8.50 -6.32 -1.22
C ILE A 245 -8.96 -7.77 -0.94
N PRO A 246 -10.22 -8.11 -1.24
CA PRO A 246 -10.77 -9.41 -0.87
C PRO A 246 -10.19 -10.57 -1.70
N HIS A 247 -9.77 -10.31 -2.95
CA HIS A 247 -9.29 -11.31 -3.92
C HIS A 247 -8.22 -10.72 -4.84
N GLU A 248 -7.40 -11.56 -5.51
CA GLU A 248 -6.35 -11.11 -6.44
C GLU A 248 -6.92 -10.27 -7.60
N ASN A 249 -8.13 -10.60 -8.09
CA ASN A 249 -8.80 -9.84 -9.16
C ASN A 249 -9.18 -8.41 -8.76
N ALA A 250 -9.13 -8.06 -7.46
CA ALA A 250 -9.32 -6.69 -7.03
C ALA A 250 -8.05 -5.86 -7.26
N LEU A 251 -6.87 -6.48 -7.39
CA LEU A 251 -5.60 -5.79 -7.64
C LEU A 251 -5.63 -5.03 -8.97
N PRO A 252 -4.93 -3.88 -9.05
CA PRO A 252 -4.68 -3.23 -10.33
C PRO A 252 -4.10 -4.23 -11.32
N SER A 253 -4.48 -4.14 -12.60
CA SER A 253 -4.09 -5.12 -13.62
C SER A 253 -2.57 -5.24 -13.84
N HIS A 254 -1.79 -4.27 -13.38
CA HIS A 254 -0.33 -4.25 -13.43
C HIS A 254 0.34 -4.87 -12.19
N VAL A 255 -0.44 -5.31 -11.19
CA VAL A 255 0.06 -5.98 -9.98
C VAL A 255 -0.29 -7.46 -10.04
N GLN A 256 0.70 -8.33 -9.85
CA GLN A 256 0.53 -9.78 -9.82
C GLN A 256 1.06 -10.32 -8.49
N LEU A 257 0.38 -11.32 -7.90
CA LEU A 257 0.90 -12.01 -6.73
C LEU A 257 1.55 -13.34 -7.13
N ALA A 258 2.66 -13.66 -6.47
CA ALA A 258 3.29 -14.98 -6.56
C ALA A 258 3.32 -15.62 -5.18
N TRP A 259 2.79 -16.85 -5.07
CA TRP A 259 2.83 -17.62 -3.85
C TRP A 259 4.21 -18.24 -3.68
N HIS A 260 4.95 -17.79 -2.68
CA HIS A 260 6.33 -18.21 -2.44
C HIS A 260 6.42 -19.64 -1.88
N GLY A 261 7.40 -20.41 -2.36
CA GLY A 261 7.91 -21.63 -1.75
C GLY A 261 6.99 -22.83 -1.86
N VAL A 262 6.33 -23.03 -3.00
CA VAL A 262 5.42 -24.17 -3.26
C VAL A 262 6.22 -25.46 -3.52
N ASN A 263 7.12 -25.79 -2.60
CA ASN A 263 8.11 -26.86 -2.74
C ASN A 263 7.68 -28.20 -2.13
N ASP A 264 6.61 -28.21 -1.33
CA ASP A 264 6.10 -29.40 -0.67
C ASP A 264 4.60 -29.60 -0.90
N ASP A 265 4.12 -30.81 -0.62
CA ASP A 265 2.72 -31.18 -0.82
C ASP A 265 1.74 -30.39 0.06
N ALA A 266 2.16 -29.92 1.24
CA ALA A 266 1.30 -29.14 2.12
C ALA A 266 1.09 -27.72 1.57
N ASN A 267 2.15 -27.05 1.16
CA ASN A 267 2.08 -25.72 0.57
C ASN A 267 1.39 -25.76 -0.80
N MET A 268 1.64 -26.79 -1.62
CA MET A 268 0.91 -27.03 -2.87
C MET A 268 -0.60 -27.12 -2.66
N ARG A 269 -1.07 -27.82 -1.61
CA ARG A 269 -2.51 -27.88 -1.31
C ARG A 269 -3.09 -26.51 -0.95
N GLN A 270 -2.37 -25.70 -0.18
CA GLN A 270 -2.82 -24.37 0.20
C GLN A 270 -2.86 -23.43 -1.00
N PHE A 271 -1.81 -23.42 -1.82
CA PHE A 271 -1.75 -22.65 -3.06
C PHE A 271 -2.93 -22.97 -3.99
N LEU A 272 -3.18 -24.25 -4.26
CA LEU A 272 -4.26 -24.68 -5.17
C LEU A 272 -5.66 -24.31 -4.66
N ALA A 273 -5.83 -24.11 -3.35
CA ALA A 273 -7.08 -23.64 -2.74
C ALA A 273 -7.21 -22.11 -2.69
N SER A 274 -6.15 -21.37 -3.04
CA SER A 274 -6.13 -19.91 -3.07
C SER A 274 -6.55 -19.36 -4.44
N ASP A 275 -6.82 -18.06 -4.51
CA ASP A 275 -7.06 -17.37 -5.78
C ASP A 275 -5.77 -16.97 -6.53
N VAL A 276 -4.60 -17.14 -5.90
CA VAL A 276 -3.30 -16.70 -6.45
C VAL A 276 -2.97 -17.43 -7.76
N ARG A 277 -2.61 -16.68 -8.80
CA ARG A 277 -2.29 -17.24 -10.12
C ARG A 277 -0.96 -17.98 -10.17
N TRP A 278 0.10 -17.40 -9.62
CA TRP A 278 1.48 -17.88 -9.79
C TRP A 278 1.95 -18.70 -8.59
N ALA A 279 2.33 -19.95 -8.82
CA ALA A 279 3.11 -20.74 -7.86
C ALA A 279 4.60 -20.53 -8.10
N GLU A 280 5.32 -20.01 -7.12
CA GLU A 280 6.79 -19.97 -7.15
C GLU A 280 7.34 -21.27 -6.56
N VAL A 281 8.26 -21.89 -7.30
CA VAL A 281 8.93 -23.13 -6.92
C VAL A 281 10.44 -23.00 -7.12
N ASP A 282 11.20 -23.47 -6.15
CA ASP A 282 12.65 -23.52 -6.23
C ASP A 282 13.08 -24.83 -6.91
N VAL A 283 13.69 -24.74 -8.09
CA VAL A 283 14.05 -25.90 -8.90
C VAL A 283 15.54 -26.22 -8.75
N GLN A 284 15.83 -27.47 -8.39
CA GLN A 284 17.17 -28.04 -8.32
C GLN A 284 17.20 -29.44 -8.90
N MET A 285 18.38 -29.94 -9.27
CA MET A 285 18.56 -31.37 -9.50
C MET A 285 18.63 -32.10 -8.16
N ASP A 286 18.18 -33.35 -8.15
CA ASP A 286 18.47 -34.26 -7.06
C ASP A 286 19.99 -34.50 -6.91
N ARG A 287 20.37 -35.20 -5.84
CA ARG A 287 21.78 -35.43 -5.50
C ARG A 287 22.56 -36.13 -6.62
N GLU A 288 21.90 -37.01 -7.37
CA GLU A 288 22.51 -37.79 -8.43
C GLU A 288 22.52 -37.06 -9.78
N GLY A 289 21.84 -35.91 -9.89
CA GLY A 289 21.76 -35.13 -11.13
C GLY A 289 20.81 -35.74 -12.18
N VAL A 290 19.86 -36.58 -11.75
CA VAL A 290 18.98 -37.37 -12.62
C VAL A 290 17.60 -36.75 -12.75
N GLU A 291 17.02 -36.23 -11.67
CA GLU A 291 15.66 -35.70 -11.66
C GLU A 291 15.60 -34.28 -11.10
N ALA A 292 14.81 -33.40 -11.75
CA ALA A 292 14.50 -32.09 -11.23
C ALA A 292 13.48 -32.19 -10.07
N ILE A 293 13.87 -31.69 -8.91
CA ILE A 293 13.10 -31.68 -7.66
C ILE A 293 12.83 -30.25 -7.20
N LEU A 294 11.83 -30.09 -6.33
CA LEU A 294 11.53 -28.81 -5.69
C LEU A 294 12.21 -28.71 -4.33
N ARG A 295 13.13 -27.76 -4.20
CA ARG A 295 13.90 -27.55 -2.98
C ARG A 295 14.55 -26.17 -2.99
N HIS A 296 14.43 -25.46 -1.87
CA HIS A 296 15.07 -24.16 -1.68
C HIS A 296 16.58 -24.27 -1.42
N ASP A 297 16.98 -25.03 -0.40
CA ASP A 297 18.38 -25.16 0.00
C ASP A 297 19.17 -26.14 -0.87
N SER A 298 20.44 -25.86 -1.13
CA SER A 298 21.33 -26.81 -1.79
C SER A 298 21.71 -27.97 -0.85
N PHE A 299 22.07 -29.12 -1.42
CA PHE A 299 22.58 -30.26 -0.63
C PHE A 299 23.88 -29.95 0.12
N ALA A 300 24.64 -28.92 -0.28
CA ALA A 300 25.83 -28.48 0.42
C ALA A 300 25.49 -27.68 1.69
N ASN A 301 24.43 -26.86 1.64
CA ASN A 301 24.01 -26.01 2.76
C ASN A 301 23.10 -26.76 3.73
N ALA A 302 22.22 -27.61 3.21
CA ALA A 302 21.33 -28.47 3.97
C ALA A 302 21.51 -29.93 3.50
N PRO A 303 22.26 -30.75 4.24
CA PRO A 303 22.35 -32.19 3.94
C PRO A 303 20.98 -32.86 4.01
N MET A 304 20.80 -33.90 3.21
CA MET A 304 19.54 -34.64 3.12
C MET A 304 19.20 -35.36 4.43
N LEU A 305 17.96 -35.26 4.88
CA LEU A 305 17.45 -36.07 6.00
C LEU A 305 17.05 -37.47 5.50
N ALA A 306 17.13 -38.47 6.38
CA ALA A 306 16.94 -39.88 6.02
C ALA A 306 15.53 -40.21 5.49
N ASP A 307 14.54 -39.41 5.85
CA ASP A 307 13.11 -39.57 5.53
C ASP A 307 12.55 -38.40 4.71
N GLU A 308 13.42 -37.55 4.16
CA GLU A 308 13.01 -36.37 3.40
C GLU A 308 12.31 -36.78 2.10
N ARG A 309 11.08 -36.32 1.92
CA ARG A 309 10.28 -36.55 0.71
C ARG A 309 10.20 -35.25 -0.09
N TRP A 310 10.50 -35.36 -1.38
CA TRP A 310 10.52 -34.23 -2.29
C TRP A 310 9.36 -34.28 -3.27
N LEU A 311 8.84 -33.11 -3.61
CA LEU A 311 7.99 -32.99 -4.78
C LEU A 311 8.89 -32.89 -6.02
N THR A 312 8.64 -33.72 -7.02
CA THR A 312 9.36 -33.61 -8.31
C THR A 312 8.76 -32.48 -9.13
N LEU A 313 9.59 -31.79 -9.92
CA LEU A 313 9.12 -30.69 -10.78
C LEU A 313 8.00 -31.18 -11.72
N LYS A 314 8.15 -32.37 -12.27
CA LYS A 314 7.14 -33.02 -13.13
C LYS A 314 5.79 -33.21 -12.42
N SER A 315 5.81 -33.62 -11.15
CA SER A 315 4.59 -33.80 -10.35
C SER A 315 3.91 -32.46 -10.08
N ALA A 316 4.69 -31.44 -9.72
CA ALA A 316 4.20 -30.09 -9.48
C ALA A 316 3.57 -29.46 -10.73
N LEU A 317 4.29 -29.48 -11.86
CA LEU A 317 3.80 -28.95 -13.14
C LEU A 317 2.47 -29.58 -13.56
N LYS A 318 2.33 -30.91 -13.41
CA LYS A 318 1.06 -31.61 -13.70
C LYS A 318 -0.09 -31.13 -12.81
N LYS A 319 0.16 -30.97 -11.51
CA LYS A 319 -0.86 -30.50 -10.56
C LYS A 319 -1.27 -29.06 -10.88
N ILE A 320 -0.31 -28.18 -11.12
CA ILE A 320 -0.52 -26.77 -11.43
C ILE A 320 -1.30 -26.62 -12.74
N LYS A 321 -0.86 -27.26 -13.83
CA LYS A 321 -1.55 -27.21 -15.13
C LYS A 321 -2.98 -27.73 -15.03
N LYS A 322 -3.21 -28.83 -14.31
CA LYS A 322 -4.56 -29.40 -14.12
C LYS A 322 -5.54 -28.41 -13.49
N HIS A 323 -5.07 -27.49 -12.66
CA HIS A 323 -5.90 -26.47 -12.00
C HIS A 323 -5.91 -25.13 -12.75
N GLY A 324 -5.32 -25.05 -13.95
CA GLY A 324 -5.27 -23.81 -14.74
C GLY A 324 -4.48 -22.70 -14.06
N ARG A 325 -3.42 -23.06 -13.31
CA ARG A 325 -2.53 -22.11 -12.62
C ARG A 325 -1.22 -21.92 -13.40
N ALA A 326 -0.57 -20.79 -13.18
CA ALA A 326 0.71 -20.44 -13.79
C ALA A 326 1.88 -20.76 -12.84
N ILE A 327 3.09 -20.86 -13.38
CA ILE A 327 4.27 -21.26 -12.59
C ILE A 327 5.44 -20.28 -12.75
N LYS A 328 6.03 -19.92 -11.62
CA LYS A 328 7.32 -19.24 -11.51
C LYS A 328 8.39 -20.25 -11.09
N LEU A 329 9.29 -20.57 -12.02
CA LEU A 329 10.40 -21.50 -11.84
C LEU A 329 11.64 -20.72 -11.39
N ASP A 330 12.02 -20.84 -10.13
CA ASP A 330 13.29 -20.28 -9.63
C ASP A 330 14.42 -21.29 -9.84
N LEU A 331 15.21 -21.08 -10.90
CA LEU A 331 16.25 -21.99 -11.35
C LEU A 331 17.52 -21.76 -10.54
N LYS A 332 17.74 -22.58 -9.50
CA LYS A 332 18.87 -22.43 -8.57
C LYS A 332 20.20 -22.98 -9.11
N ALA A 333 20.18 -23.81 -10.15
CA ALA A 333 21.38 -24.42 -10.72
C ALA A 333 21.41 -24.27 -12.25
N GLY A 334 22.61 -24.45 -12.83
CA GLY A 334 22.91 -24.16 -14.25
C GLY A 334 22.23 -25.07 -15.28
N ASP A 335 22.89 -25.27 -16.42
CA ASP A 335 22.26 -25.79 -17.67
C ASP A 335 21.40 -27.05 -17.52
N LEU A 336 21.76 -28.01 -16.65
CA LEU A 336 20.97 -29.25 -16.47
C LEU A 336 19.55 -29.00 -15.93
N VAL A 337 19.40 -28.06 -14.99
CA VAL A 337 18.08 -27.69 -14.45
C VAL A 337 17.27 -26.98 -15.53
N LEU A 338 17.91 -26.09 -16.29
CA LEU A 338 17.28 -25.41 -17.41
C LEU A 338 16.77 -26.40 -18.46
N ASP A 339 17.60 -27.37 -18.86
CA ASP A 339 17.26 -28.39 -19.84
C ASP A 339 16.06 -29.23 -19.38
N SER A 340 16.09 -29.70 -18.13
CA SER A 340 14.99 -30.48 -17.55
C SER A 340 13.70 -29.66 -17.46
N ALA A 341 13.79 -28.40 -17.04
CA ALA A 341 12.65 -27.51 -16.96
C ALA A 341 12.02 -27.27 -18.34
N LEU A 342 12.83 -26.93 -19.35
CA LEU A 342 12.37 -26.71 -20.73
C LEU A 342 11.72 -27.96 -21.33
N GLU A 343 12.33 -29.13 -21.18
CA GLU A 343 11.76 -30.39 -21.67
C GLU A 343 10.40 -30.68 -21.01
N LEU A 344 10.29 -30.46 -19.70
CA LEU A 344 9.06 -30.74 -18.96
C LEU A 344 7.93 -29.77 -19.32
N VAL A 345 8.20 -28.46 -19.44
CA VAL A 345 7.16 -27.49 -19.82
C VAL A 345 6.73 -27.67 -21.27
N GLU A 346 7.62 -28.10 -22.16
CA GLU A 346 7.28 -28.47 -23.54
C GLU A 346 6.42 -29.72 -23.59
N LYS A 347 6.86 -30.80 -22.94
CA LYS A 347 6.13 -32.07 -22.90
C LYS A 347 4.76 -31.96 -22.24
N LEU A 348 4.62 -31.05 -21.30
CA LEU A 348 3.34 -30.75 -20.64
C LEU A 348 2.57 -29.65 -21.35
N GLU A 349 3.04 -29.12 -22.48
CA GLU A 349 2.38 -28.12 -23.34
C GLU A 349 1.97 -26.85 -22.56
N PHE A 350 2.85 -26.30 -21.73
CA PHE A 350 2.58 -25.01 -21.09
C PHE A 350 2.62 -23.88 -22.13
N ASP A 351 1.65 -22.98 -22.02
CA ASP A 351 1.65 -21.71 -22.73
C ASP A 351 2.69 -20.79 -22.11
N ASP A 352 3.38 -20.02 -22.95
CA ASP A 352 4.43 -19.10 -22.52
C ASP A 352 3.91 -18.05 -21.52
N GLU A 353 2.65 -17.62 -21.64
CA GLU A 353 2.03 -16.64 -20.74
C GLU A 353 1.80 -17.17 -19.32
N ASP A 354 1.88 -18.49 -19.12
CA ASP A 354 1.79 -19.16 -17.82
C ASP A 354 3.16 -19.59 -17.29
N LEU A 355 4.25 -19.14 -17.94
CA LEU A 355 5.61 -19.43 -17.55
C LEU A 355 6.35 -18.16 -17.12
N TRP A 356 6.98 -18.26 -15.96
CA TRP A 356 7.90 -17.26 -15.44
C TRP A 356 9.18 -17.97 -15.02
N PHE A 357 10.30 -17.66 -15.67
CA PHE A 357 11.61 -18.16 -15.30
C PHE A 357 12.35 -17.09 -14.49
N ASN A 358 12.81 -17.45 -13.29
CA ASN A 358 13.66 -16.62 -12.46
C ASN A 358 15.01 -17.32 -12.32
N ALA A 359 16.10 -16.58 -12.49
CA ALA A 359 17.43 -17.08 -12.18
C ALA A 359 18.40 -15.95 -11.88
N ASN A 360 19.42 -16.24 -11.08
CA ASN A 360 20.52 -15.30 -10.93
C ASN A 360 21.32 -15.17 -12.24
N VAL A 361 21.84 -13.97 -12.50
CA VAL A 361 22.62 -13.66 -13.70
C VAL A 361 23.82 -14.60 -13.86
N GLU A 362 24.50 -14.93 -12.76
CA GLU A 362 25.66 -15.82 -12.74
C GLU A 362 25.32 -17.30 -12.95
N ALA A 363 24.08 -17.72 -12.66
CA ALA A 363 23.66 -19.12 -12.76
C ALA A 363 23.43 -19.52 -14.22
N LEU A 364 22.71 -18.69 -14.99
CA LEU A 364 22.40 -18.97 -16.40
C LEU A 364 23.35 -18.28 -17.39
N LYS A 365 23.93 -17.13 -17.01
CA LYS A 365 24.75 -16.29 -17.89
C LYS A 365 24.00 -15.90 -19.18
N GLU A 366 24.68 -15.24 -20.10
CA GLU A 366 24.08 -14.83 -21.38
C GLU A 366 23.48 -16.02 -22.16
N GLN A 367 24.21 -17.13 -22.23
CA GLN A 367 23.80 -18.29 -23.02
C GLN A 367 22.47 -18.88 -22.51
N GLY A 368 22.29 -19.06 -21.19
CA GLY A 368 21.07 -19.61 -20.63
C GLY A 368 19.85 -18.71 -20.83
N PHE A 369 20.00 -17.39 -20.62
CA PHE A 369 18.91 -16.45 -20.87
C PHE A 369 18.54 -16.33 -22.35
N ARG A 370 19.50 -16.37 -23.27
CA ARG A 370 19.22 -16.39 -24.72
C ARG A 370 18.49 -17.66 -25.15
N ARG A 371 18.82 -18.81 -24.54
CA ARG A 371 18.12 -20.07 -24.78
C ARG A 371 16.67 -19.99 -24.31
N LEU A 372 16.43 -19.47 -23.11
CA LEU A 372 15.08 -19.24 -22.58
C LEU A 372 14.26 -18.31 -23.48
N SER A 373 14.81 -17.15 -23.85
CA SER A 373 14.09 -16.17 -24.68
C SER A 373 13.80 -16.69 -26.09
N THR A 374 14.67 -17.55 -26.63
CA THR A 374 14.42 -18.20 -27.93
C THR A 374 13.36 -19.30 -27.82
N ALA A 375 13.41 -20.13 -26.78
CA ALA A 375 12.50 -21.24 -26.60
C ALA A 375 11.09 -20.81 -26.15
N ARG A 376 11.00 -19.73 -25.36
CA ARG A 376 9.79 -19.26 -24.68
C ARG A 376 9.66 -17.74 -24.76
N PRO A 377 9.53 -17.17 -25.98
CA PRO A 377 9.65 -15.73 -26.21
C PRO A 377 8.57 -14.87 -25.53
N LYS A 378 7.41 -15.44 -25.16
CA LYS A 378 6.35 -14.68 -24.46
C LYS A 378 6.33 -14.90 -22.95
N SER A 379 7.27 -15.69 -22.42
CA SER A 379 7.37 -15.94 -20.98
C SER A 379 8.01 -14.78 -20.23
N ILE A 380 7.76 -14.70 -18.93
CA ILE A 380 8.48 -13.76 -18.06
C ILE A 380 9.87 -14.32 -17.81
N LEU A 381 10.90 -13.57 -18.15
CA LEU A 381 12.31 -13.90 -17.92
C LEU A 381 12.87 -12.88 -16.94
N GLN A 382 13.11 -13.33 -15.71
CA GLN A 382 13.47 -12.49 -14.59
C GLN A 382 14.87 -12.79 -14.05
N ALA A 383 15.57 -11.72 -13.66
CA ALA A 383 16.78 -11.80 -12.84
C ALA A 383 16.71 -10.83 -11.64
N PRO A 384 17.27 -11.20 -10.47
CA PRO A 384 17.50 -10.27 -9.38
C PRO A 384 18.63 -9.29 -9.74
N ILE A 385 18.46 -8.03 -9.32
CA ILE A 385 19.39 -6.92 -9.63
C ILE A 385 19.93 -6.23 -8.38
N ASP A 386 19.81 -6.85 -7.21
CA ASP A 386 20.28 -6.29 -5.94
C ASP A 386 21.79 -5.94 -5.98
N PHE A 387 22.57 -6.71 -6.75
CA PHE A 387 23.99 -6.45 -6.96
C PHE A 387 24.28 -5.11 -7.66
N LEU A 388 23.31 -4.51 -8.35
CA LEU A 388 23.43 -3.20 -9.00
C LEU A 388 23.16 -2.05 -8.05
N ARG A 389 22.66 -2.28 -6.83
CA ARG A 389 22.32 -1.21 -5.87
C ARG A 389 23.43 -0.15 -5.72
N PRO A 390 24.72 -0.50 -5.50
CA PRO A 390 25.76 0.52 -5.37
C PRO A 390 25.90 1.40 -6.62
N LEU A 391 25.76 0.81 -7.81
CA LEU A 391 25.83 1.54 -9.08
C LEU A 391 24.58 2.40 -9.29
N MET A 392 23.39 1.90 -8.98
CA MET A 392 22.15 2.67 -9.09
C MET A 392 22.16 3.91 -8.20
N LEU A 393 22.83 3.86 -7.04
CA LEU A 393 22.92 4.99 -6.12
C LEU A 393 24.06 5.96 -6.46
N ALA A 394 25.19 5.47 -6.98
CA ALA A 394 26.38 6.28 -7.22
C ALA A 394 26.53 6.76 -8.67
N THR A 395 26.19 5.91 -9.65
CA THR A 395 26.33 6.15 -11.09
C THR A 395 25.17 5.47 -11.86
N PRO A 396 23.95 6.04 -11.80
CA PRO A 396 22.74 5.44 -12.35
C PRO A 396 22.86 5.06 -13.84
N GLU A 397 23.59 5.84 -14.62
CA GLU A 397 23.79 5.60 -16.06
C GLU A 397 24.51 4.27 -16.31
N ARG A 398 25.50 3.92 -15.48
CA ARG A 398 26.22 2.64 -15.58
C ARG A 398 25.38 1.46 -15.16
N ALA A 399 24.53 1.65 -14.15
CA ALA A 399 23.54 0.64 -13.79
C ALA A 399 22.55 0.42 -14.94
N HIS A 400 22.11 1.50 -15.58
CA HIS A 400 21.20 1.43 -16.72
C HIS A 400 21.80 0.70 -17.92
N GLU A 401 23.04 1.04 -18.33
CA GLU A 401 23.78 0.32 -19.38
C GLU A 401 23.88 -1.20 -19.08
N THR A 402 24.03 -1.55 -17.80
CA THR A 402 24.08 -2.96 -17.38
C THR A 402 22.71 -3.64 -17.52
N LEU A 403 21.61 -2.95 -17.16
CA LEU A 403 20.26 -3.45 -17.39
C LEU A 403 19.95 -3.61 -18.88
N GLU A 404 20.33 -2.65 -19.73
CA GLU A 404 20.17 -2.75 -21.19
C GLU A 404 20.90 -3.96 -21.77
N MET A 405 22.12 -4.24 -21.29
CA MET A 405 22.85 -5.45 -21.65
C MET A 405 22.07 -6.72 -21.26
N LEU A 406 21.53 -6.77 -20.05
CA LEU A 406 20.73 -7.91 -19.56
C LEU A 406 19.43 -8.09 -20.37
N VAL A 407 18.77 -6.99 -20.74
CA VAL A 407 17.63 -7.03 -21.68
C VAL A 407 18.07 -7.58 -23.03
N GLY A 408 19.27 -7.24 -23.51
CA GLY A 408 19.87 -7.81 -24.71
C GLY A 408 20.08 -9.33 -24.66
N TRP A 409 20.09 -9.94 -23.47
CA TRP A 409 20.12 -11.41 -23.28
C TRP A 409 18.72 -12.04 -23.32
N GLY A 410 17.67 -11.21 -23.30
CA GLY A 410 16.27 -11.62 -23.32
C GLY A 410 15.54 -11.47 -21.97
N ILE A 411 16.20 -10.92 -20.95
CA ILE A 411 15.55 -10.62 -19.66
C ILE A 411 14.51 -9.51 -19.88
N ASN A 412 13.29 -9.71 -19.41
CA ASN A 412 12.18 -8.76 -19.59
C ASN A 412 11.54 -8.29 -18.28
N ARG A 413 12.01 -8.79 -17.14
CA ARG A 413 11.60 -8.36 -15.81
C ARG A 413 12.81 -8.37 -14.87
N PHE A 414 12.88 -7.43 -13.95
CA PHE A 414 13.90 -7.42 -12.89
C PHE A 414 13.27 -7.65 -11.52
N SER A 415 14.09 -8.02 -10.55
CA SER A 415 13.61 -8.17 -9.17
C SER A 415 14.54 -7.58 -8.12
N ILE A 416 13.93 -7.04 -7.07
CA ILE A 416 14.61 -6.35 -5.97
C ILE A 416 14.08 -6.91 -4.65
N SER A 417 14.99 -7.24 -3.75
CA SER A 417 14.67 -7.78 -2.43
C SER A 417 13.98 -6.73 -1.58
N TRP A 418 12.87 -7.09 -0.91
CA TRP A 418 12.20 -6.17 0.02
C TRP A 418 13.08 -5.76 1.21
N LYS A 419 14.18 -6.49 1.44
CA LYS A 419 15.15 -6.22 2.50
C LYS A 419 16.14 -5.11 2.14
N GLU A 420 16.13 -4.61 0.90
CA GLU A 420 17.03 -3.54 0.48
C GLU A 420 16.71 -2.23 1.22
N PRO A 421 17.70 -1.61 1.90
CA PRO A 421 17.47 -0.37 2.66
C PRO A 421 16.95 0.81 1.82
N ASP A 422 17.30 0.82 0.53
CA ASP A 422 16.90 1.85 -0.43
C ASP A 422 15.85 1.35 -1.43
N LEU A 423 15.12 0.26 -1.12
CA LEU A 423 14.16 -0.41 -2.02
C LEU A 423 13.32 0.57 -2.85
N ARG A 424 12.71 1.58 -2.21
CA ARG A 424 11.84 2.55 -2.90
C ARG A 424 12.58 3.36 -3.95
N LYS A 425 13.79 3.85 -3.64
CA LYS A 425 14.60 4.60 -4.61
C LYS A 425 15.03 3.71 -5.78
N LEU A 426 15.41 2.47 -5.49
CA LEU A 426 15.79 1.50 -6.51
C LEU A 426 14.60 1.18 -7.42
N PHE A 427 13.44 0.87 -6.82
CA PHE A 427 12.20 0.62 -7.54
C PHE A 427 11.79 1.82 -8.41
N ASP A 428 11.76 3.03 -7.85
CA ASP A 428 11.43 4.25 -8.59
C ASP A 428 12.39 4.48 -9.77
N GLN A 429 13.68 4.21 -9.60
CA GLN A 429 14.66 4.38 -10.66
C GLN A 429 14.45 3.37 -11.80
N VAL A 430 14.18 2.10 -11.49
CA VAL A 430 13.95 1.05 -12.50
C VAL A 430 12.62 1.26 -13.23
N ASP A 431 11.59 1.66 -12.50
CA ASP A 431 10.28 2.03 -13.04
C ASP A 431 10.38 3.25 -13.98
N GLN A 432 11.19 4.26 -13.62
CA GLN A 432 11.47 5.41 -14.50
C GLN A 432 12.17 5.03 -15.80
N TRP A 433 13.00 3.98 -15.78
CA TRP A 433 13.61 3.42 -17.00
C TRP A 433 12.66 2.55 -17.82
N GLY A 434 11.43 2.32 -17.33
CA GLY A 434 10.38 1.60 -18.05
C GLY A 434 10.48 0.08 -17.96
N TYR A 435 11.19 -0.46 -16.95
CA TYR A 435 11.28 -1.90 -16.76
C TYR A 435 10.20 -2.42 -15.79
N GLU A 436 9.72 -3.63 -16.06
CA GLU A 436 8.87 -4.39 -15.15
C GLU A 436 9.68 -4.86 -13.92
N VAL A 437 9.12 -4.70 -12.72
CA VAL A 437 9.81 -5.03 -11.47
C VAL A 437 8.97 -5.91 -10.56
N ASN A 438 9.56 -6.99 -10.08
CA ASN A 438 9.04 -7.81 -9.00
C ASN A 438 9.77 -7.51 -7.69
N ILE A 439 9.02 -7.31 -6.60
CA ILE A 439 9.59 -7.24 -5.25
C ILE A 439 9.51 -8.64 -4.64
N TYR A 440 10.63 -9.16 -4.12
CA TYR A 440 10.70 -10.53 -3.57
C TYR A 440 11.23 -10.57 -2.15
#